data_AF-A0A1G2PTN8-F1
#
_entry.id   AF-A0A1G2PTN8-F1
#
_cell.length_a   1.000
_cell.length_b   1.000
_cell.length_c   1.000
_cell.angle_alpha   90.00
_cell.angle_beta   90.00
_cell.angle_gamma   90.00
#
_symmetry.space_group_name_H-M   'P 1'
#
loop_
_entity.id
_entity.type
_entity.pdbx_description
1 polymer ?
#
loop_
_entity_poly.entity_id
_entity_poly.type
_entity_poly.pdbx_seq_one_letter_code
_entity_poly.pdbx_strand_id
1 'polypeptide(L)'
;MTTRSYTGKGDAGETSTWGGNRISKDDPRITAVGEVNEANATIGVTASFTEEKNILEICDYLQNILFTVGAEISAYSADKKPLHRIEERHI
;
A
#
# COMPACT_ATOMS: atom_id res chain seq x y z
N MET A 1 -13.88 -8.80 -17.45
CA MET A 1 -13.41 -10.02 -16.78
C MET A 1 -12.97 -9.64 -15.38
N THR A 2 -13.65 -10.10 -14.33
CA THR A 2 -13.23 -9.86 -12.95
C THR A 2 -12.21 -10.92 -12.55
N THR A 3 -10.97 -10.48 -12.33
CA THR A 3 -9.91 -11.32 -11.75
C THR A 3 -10.32 -11.73 -10.34
N ARG A 4 -10.12 -13.01 -9.97
CA ARG A 4 -10.35 -13.46 -8.57
C ARG A 4 -9.28 -12.85 -7.67
N SER A 5 -9.71 -12.25 -6.56
CA SER A 5 -8.79 -11.75 -5.53
C SER A 5 -8.09 -12.87 -4.75
N TYR A 6 -8.75 -14.02 -4.57
CA TYR A 6 -8.14 -15.20 -3.93
C TYR A 6 -7.36 -16.05 -4.95
N THR A 7 -6.09 -16.32 -4.65
CA THR A 7 -5.17 -17.07 -5.53
C THR A 7 -4.59 -18.34 -4.90
N GLY A 8 -4.74 -18.55 -3.59
CA GLY A 8 -4.09 -19.64 -2.82
C GLY A 8 -2.57 -19.54 -2.71
N LYS A 9 -1.91 -18.62 -3.44
CA LYS A 9 -0.45 -18.46 -3.45
C LYS A 9 0.13 -18.01 -2.11
N GLY A 10 -0.70 -17.57 -1.17
CA GLY A 10 -0.27 -17.09 0.14
C GLY A 10 -0.47 -18.08 1.27
N ASP A 11 -1.01 -19.26 1.00
CA ASP A 11 -1.48 -20.19 2.04
C ASP A 11 -0.32 -20.84 2.81
N ALA A 12 0.86 -20.93 2.18
CA ALA A 12 2.10 -21.41 2.80
C ALA A 12 2.81 -20.36 3.68
N GLY A 13 2.18 -19.21 3.96
CA GLY A 13 2.75 -18.17 4.83
C GLY A 13 3.65 -17.15 4.13
N GLU A 14 3.80 -17.23 2.81
CA GLU A 14 4.57 -16.26 2.02
C GLU A 14 3.67 -15.34 1.19
N THR A 15 4.21 -14.21 0.76
CA THR A 15 3.53 -13.29 -0.16
C THR A 15 4.49 -12.75 -1.21
N SER A 16 3.94 -12.25 -2.33
CA SER A 16 4.73 -11.61 -3.37
C SER A 16 4.91 -10.12 -3.07
N THR A 17 6.12 -9.62 -3.25
CA THR A 17 6.44 -8.20 -3.17
C THR A 17 6.35 -7.53 -4.54
N TRP A 18 6.55 -6.21 -4.56
CA TRP A 18 6.91 -5.52 -5.80
C TRP A 18 8.12 -6.21 -6.46
N GLY A 19 8.21 -6.16 -7.79
CA GLY A 19 9.22 -6.90 -8.54
C GLY A 19 8.91 -8.38 -8.78
N GLY A 20 8.21 -9.05 -7.85
CA GLY A 20 7.81 -10.46 -7.95
C GLY A 20 8.58 -11.41 -7.04
N ASN A 21 9.43 -10.89 -6.15
CA ASN A 21 10.07 -11.69 -5.10
C ASN A 21 9.02 -12.25 -4.14
N ARG A 22 9.35 -13.31 -3.42
CA ARG A 22 8.48 -13.92 -2.40
C ARG A 22 9.18 -13.92 -1.05
N ILE A 23 8.49 -13.45 -0.03
CA ILE A 23 8.99 -13.38 1.34
C ILE A 23 7.94 -13.85 2.33
N SER A 24 8.38 -14.19 3.54
CA SER A 24 7.49 -14.54 4.65
C SER A 24 6.51 -13.39 4.94
N LYS A 25 5.28 -13.72 5.32
CA LYS A 25 4.30 -12.74 5.82
C LYS A 25 4.73 -12.11 7.15
N ASP A 26 5.62 -12.77 7.89
CA ASP A 26 6.18 -12.26 9.14
C ASP A 26 7.46 -11.41 8.91
N ASP A 27 7.86 -11.19 7.65
CA ASP A 27 8.97 -10.28 7.34
C ASP A 27 8.61 -8.85 7.79
N PRO A 28 9.51 -8.12 8.49
CA PRO A 28 9.26 -6.76 8.95
C PRO A 28 8.80 -5.80 7.85
N ARG A 29 9.19 -6.04 6.59
CA ARG A 29 8.74 -5.28 5.43
C ARG A 29 7.24 -5.48 5.17
N ILE A 30 6.76 -6.72 5.27
CA ILE A 30 5.33 -7.01 5.10
C ILE A 30 4.53 -6.44 6.26
N THR A 31 5.04 -6.52 7.49
CA THR A 31 4.45 -5.83 8.63
C THR A 31 4.31 -4.33 8.36
N ALA A 32 5.39 -3.66 7.94
CA ALA A 32 5.36 -2.23 7.63
C ALA A 32 4.36 -1.86 6.51
N VAL A 33 4.26 -2.67 5.45
CA VAL A 33 3.23 -2.50 4.41
C VAL A 33 1.82 -2.67 5.00
N GLY A 34 1.63 -3.63 5.91
CA GLY A 34 0.38 -3.86 6.64
C GLY A 34 -0.05 -2.65 7.46
N GLU A 35 0.85 -2.09 8.26
CA GLU A 35 0.60 -0.90 9.10
C GLU A 35 0.22 0.31 8.24
N VAL A 36 0.93 0.54 7.13
CA VAL A 36 0.62 1.63 6.19
C VAL A 36 -0.77 1.42 5.55
N ASN A 37 -1.12 0.18 5.20
CA ASN A 37 -2.43 -0.15 4.66
C ASN A 37 -3.56 0.02 5.69
N GLU A 38 -3.32 -0.30 6.96
CA GLU A 38 -4.28 -0.07 8.06
C GLU A 38 -4.52 1.42 8.31
N ALA A 39 -3.46 2.22 8.32
CA ALA A 39 -3.58 3.68 8.42
C ALA A 39 -4.38 4.25 7.23
N ASN A 40 -4.09 3.78 6.01
CA ASN A 40 -4.82 4.18 4.81
C ASN A 40 -6.32 3.80 4.87
N ALA A 41 -6.64 2.60 5.34
CA ALA A 41 -8.02 2.17 5.53
C ALA A 41 -8.74 3.02 6.59
N THR A 42 -8.06 3.39 7.67
CA THR A 42 -8.61 4.25 8.72
C THR A 42 -8.97 5.65 8.18
N ILE A 43 -8.12 6.24 7.33
CA ILE A 43 -8.44 7.50 6.65
C ILE A 43 -9.69 7.35 5.77
N GLY A 44 -9.82 6.25 5.04
CA GLY A 44 -11.00 5.97 4.21
C GLY A 44 -12.27 5.86 5.05
N VAL A 45 -12.18 5.23 6.23
CA VAL A 45 -13.29 5.19 7.21
C VAL A 45 -13.63 6.60 7.68
N THR A 46 -12.64 7.42 8.06
CA THR A 46 -12.86 8.82 8.46
C THR A 46 -13.53 9.64 7.35
N ALA A 47 -13.08 9.51 6.11
CA ALA A 47 -13.66 10.21 4.96
C ALA A 47 -15.14 9.86 4.75
N SER A 48 -15.56 8.64 5.13
CA SER A 48 -16.96 8.22 4.99
C SER A 48 -17.95 8.92 5.94
N PHE A 49 -17.45 9.66 6.94
CA PHE A 49 -18.27 10.37 7.93
C PHE A 49 -18.48 11.86 7.62
N THR A 50 -17.99 12.38 6.49
CA THR A 50 -18.08 13.81 6.16
C THR A 50 -18.42 14.04 4.69
N GLU A 51 -19.07 15.17 4.42
CA GLU A 51 -19.31 15.70 3.06
C GLU A 51 -18.47 16.97 2.80
N GLU A 52 -17.63 17.39 3.76
CA GLU A 52 -16.80 18.59 3.64
C GLU A 52 -15.70 18.39 2.60
N LYS A 53 -15.78 19.14 1.49
CA LYS A 53 -14.95 18.90 0.30
C LYS A 53 -13.45 18.99 0.56
N ASN A 54 -13.02 20.00 1.31
CA ASN A 54 -11.62 20.18 1.74
C ASN A 54 -11.09 18.97 2.54
N ILE A 55 -11.90 18.38 3.44
CA ILE A 55 -11.49 17.19 4.18
C ILE A 55 -11.37 15.99 3.24
N LEU A 56 -12.35 15.81 2.35
CA LEU A 56 -12.31 14.72 1.36
C LEU A 56 -11.09 14.83 0.43
N GLU A 57 -10.72 16.04 -0.01
CA GLU A 57 -9.52 16.29 -0.81
C GLU A 57 -8.23 15.95 -0.05
N ILE A 58 -8.16 16.29 1.24
CA ILE A 58 -7.02 15.95 2.11
C ILE A 58 -6.94 14.42 2.30
N CYS A 59 -8.07 13.77 2.58
CA CYS A 59 -8.13 12.32 2.72
C CYS A 59 -7.65 11.63 1.44
N ASP A 60 -8.19 12.00 0.28
CA ASP A 60 -7.78 11.43 -1.01
C ASP A 60 -6.28 11.60 -1.26
N TYR A 61 -5.74 12.80 -1.03
CA TYR A 61 -4.31 13.06 -1.15
C TYR A 61 -3.48 12.14 -0.24
N LEU A 62 -3.82 12.04 1.04
CA LEU A 62 -3.10 11.21 2.00
C LEU A 62 -3.19 9.72 1.65
N GLN A 63 -4.36 9.23 1.22
CA GLN A 63 -4.53 7.84 0.80
C GLN A 63 -3.67 7.48 -0.41
N ASN A 64 -3.53 8.39 -1.38
CA ASN A 64 -2.65 8.22 -2.54
C ASN A 64 -1.16 8.23 -2.14
N ILE A 65 -0.76 9.10 -1.21
CA ILE A 65 0.60 9.12 -0.66
C ILE A 65 0.91 7.80 0.07
N LEU A 66 0.02 7.33 0.95
CA LEU A 66 0.22 6.07 1.69
C LEU A 66 0.26 4.86 0.76
N PHE A 67 -0.51 4.85 -0.33
CA PHE A 67 -0.40 3.81 -1.34
C PHE A 67 0.99 3.78 -1.99
N THR A 68 1.55 4.95 -2.29
CA THR A 68 2.90 5.08 -2.84
C THR A 68 3.97 4.62 -1.83
N VAL A 69 3.85 5.04 -0.58
CA VAL A 69 4.73 4.59 0.53
C VAL A 69 4.71 3.07 0.65
N GLY A 70 3.52 2.45 0.66
CA GLY A 70 3.39 0.99 0.73
C GLY A 70 4.05 0.29 -0.44
N ALA A 71 3.95 0.84 -1.65
CA ALA A 71 4.63 0.30 -2.83
C ALA A 71 6.16 0.42 -2.72
N GLU A 72 6.68 1.54 -2.21
CA GLU A 72 8.11 1.74 -1.95
C GLU A 72 8.67 0.79 -0.90
N ILE A 73 7.95 0.61 0.22
CA ILE A 73 8.33 -0.35 1.26
C ILE A 73 8.30 -1.77 0.68
N SER A 74 7.35 -2.10 -0.20
CA SER A 74 7.30 -3.43 -0.82
C SER A 74 8.45 -3.69 -1.80
N ALA A 75 9.03 -2.65 -2.40
CA ALA A 75 10.05 -2.80 -3.43
C ALA A 75 11.47 -3.04 -2.89
N TYR A 76 12.23 -3.84 -3.63
CA TYR A 76 13.67 -3.99 -3.45
C TYR A 76 14.41 -3.03 -4.38
N SER A 77 15.58 -2.53 -3.93
CA SER A 77 16.43 -1.65 -4.74
C SER A 77 16.90 -2.29 -6.06
N ALA A 78 16.90 -3.62 -6.15
CA ALA A 78 17.26 -4.38 -7.35
C ALA A 78 16.10 -4.58 -8.34
N ASP A 79 14.87 -4.21 -7.97
CA ASP A 79 13.71 -4.39 -8.82
C ASP A 79 13.77 -3.45 -10.03
N LYS A 80 13.64 -4.01 -11.24
CA LYS A 80 13.69 -3.25 -12.50
C LYS A 80 12.35 -2.64 -12.91
N LYS A 81 11.29 -2.87 -12.14
CA LYS A 81 9.94 -2.37 -12.46
C LYS A 81 9.81 -0.90 -12.03
N PRO A 82 9.28 -0.02 -12.90
CA PRO A 82 9.14 1.40 -12.58
C PRO A 82 8.23 1.61 -11.38
N LEU A 83 8.68 2.42 -10.43
CA LEU A 83 7.99 2.66 -9.16
C LEU A 83 7.86 4.17 -8.94
N HIS A 84 6.65 4.63 -8.62
CA HIS A 84 6.45 6.01 -8.17
C HIS A 84 7.05 6.15 -6.77
N ARG A 85 7.82 7.21 -6.53
CA ARG A 85 8.53 7.40 -5.27
C ARG A 85 8.00 8.60 -4.50
N ILE A 86 8.12 8.55 -3.18
CA ILE A 86 7.92 9.76 -2.38
C ILE A 86 9.09 10.72 -2.64
N GLU A 87 8.77 12.01 -2.72
CA GLU A 87 9.67 13.10 -3.06
C GLU A 87 9.37 14.26 -2.11
N GLU A 88 10.28 15.24 -2.04
CA GLU A 88 10.18 16.38 -1.10
C GLU A 88 8.86 17.16 -1.24
N ARG A 89 8.30 17.24 -2.46
CA ARG A 89 7.01 17.90 -2.70
C ARG A 89 5.81 17.24 -2.01
N HIS A 90 5.98 16.03 -1.47
CA HIS A 90 4.94 15.30 -0.77
C HIS A 90 5.00 15.53 0.76
N ILE A 91 5.95 16.35 1.23
CA ILE A 91 6.17 16.68 2.64
C ILE A 91 5.78 18.14 2.90
#